data_AF-A0A1G0Z0Q0-F1
#
_entry.id   AF-A0A1G0Z0Q0-F1
#
_cell.length_a   1.000
_cell.length_b   1.000
_cell.length_c   1.000
_cell.angle_alpha   90.00
_cell.angle_beta   90.00
_cell.angle_gamma   90.00
#
_symmetry.space_group_name_H-M   'P 1'
#
loop_
_entity.id
_entity.type
_entity.pdbx_description
1 polymer ?
#
loop_
_entity_poly.entity_id
_entity_poly.type
_entity_poly.pdbx_seq_one_letter_code
_entity_poly.pdbx_strand_id
1 'polypeptide(L)'
;MNNLVPCDMNRKPIILLSCEHAVNHVPAAYQDLFAKQHALLTSHRGIDFGALAIAQSLAQALNIKLICATTSRLLIDCNRSLTHPHCFSEVTKHLPTMIKQQIIAQYYLPYRQAVEQVIQTNVDNHHQVIHLSIHSFTPQLHGTIREVDIGLLYDPKRAPEKNFAQQWKNSLKKQANHLRIRLNSPYQGTSDGFTTALRKKFPPELYLGIEVESNQALLRRPSSLEHLANTLLVSLPTLRVKNL
;
A
#
# COMPACT_ATOMS: atom_id res chain seq x y z
N MET A 1 -31.77 -0.78 -24.77
CA MET A 1 -30.57 -0.55 -25.58
C MET A 1 -29.40 -1.14 -24.82
N ASN A 2 -28.89 -2.29 -25.28
CA ASN A 2 -27.75 -2.98 -24.68
C ASN A 2 -26.48 -2.20 -25.02
N ASN A 3 -25.97 -1.40 -24.07
CA ASN A 3 -24.65 -0.82 -24.19
C ASN A 3 -23.61 -1.88 -23.80
N LEU A 4 -23.29 -2.77 -24.74
CA LEU A 4 -22.08 -3.55 -24.69
C LEU A 4 -20.91 -2.58 -24.89
N VAL A 5 -20.25 -2.19 -23.79
CA VAL A 5 -18.98 -1.49 -23.82
C VAL A 5 -17.96 -2.47 -24.44
N PRO A 6 -17.21 -2.09 -25.49
CA PRO A 6 -16.20 -2.96 -26.06
C PRO A 6 -15.18 -3.34 -24.97
N CYS A 7 -14.91 -4.63 -24.83
CA CYS A 7 -13.79 -5.13 -24.05
C CYS A 7 -12.50 -4.74 -24.78
N ASP A 8 -11.99 -3.54 -24.53
CA ASP A 8 -10.72 -3.10 -25.08
C ASP A 8 -9.60 -3.86 -24.37
N MET A 9 -9.13 -4.93 -25.01
CA MET A 9 -8.13 -5.86 -24.52
C MET A 9 -6.72 -5.26 -24.46
N ASN A 10 -6.52 -3.99 -24.86
CA ASN A 10 -5.20 -3.37 -24.98
C ASN A 10 -5.05 -2.04 -24.20
N ARG A 11 -5.66 -1.94 -23.02
CA ARG A 11 -5.44 -0.78 -22.12
C ARG A 11 -3.95 -0.65 -21.76
N LYS A 12 -3.40 0.55 -21.97
CA LYS A 12 -2.02 0.85 -21.54
C LYS A 12 -1.96 0.88 -20.01
N PRO A 13 -1.14 0.02 -19.37
CA PRO A 13 -1.00 0.04 -17.92
C PRO A 13 -0.23 1.28 -17.43
N ILE A 14 -0.64 1.82 -16.30
CA ILE A 14 0.03 2.91 -15.57
C ILE A 14 0.24 2.52 -14.12
N ILE A 15 1.27 3.08 -13.48
CA ILE A 15 1.60 2.79 -12.08
C ILE A 15 1.10 3.91 -11.19
N LEU A 16 0.45 3.53 -10.09
CA LEU A 16 0.08 4.40 -8.99
C LEU A 16 0.79 3.94 -7.72
N LEU A 17 1.35 4.87 -6.95
CA LEU A 17 1.96 4.60 -5.65
C LEU A 17 1.16 5.21 -4.51
N SER A 18 0.93 4.42 -3.46
CA SER A 18 0.41 4.92 -2.18
C SER A 18 1.27 4.49 -1.00
N CYS A 19 1.16 5.20 0.11
CA CYS A 19 1.69 4.77 1.41
C CYS A 19 0.76 5.20 2.55
N GLU A 20 -0.03 4.25 3.06
CA GLU A 20 -1.08 4.42 4.05
C GLU A 20 -0.51 4.65 5.46
N HIS A 21 0.67 4.11 5.76
CA HIS A 21 1.33 4.20 7.07
C HIS A 21 2.64 4.98 6.99
N ALA A 22 2.66 6.04 6.17
CA ALA A 22 3.85 6.80 5.81
C ALA A 22 4.52 7.54 6.97
N VAL A 23 3.73 8.02 7.94
CA VAL A 23 4.20 8.88 9.03
C VAL A 23 3.57 8.47 10.35
N ASN A 24 4.22 8.80 11.46
CA ASN A 24 3.65 8.72 12.82
C ASN A 24 3.14 10.08 13.33
N HIS A 25 2.94 11.06 12.44
CA HIS A 25 2.50 12.40 12.83
C HIS A 25 1.11 12.39 13.47
N VAL A 26 0.95 13.12 14.57
CA VAL A 26 -0.35 13.39 15.20
C VAL A 26 -0.63 14.90 15.09
N PRO A 27 -1.76 15.31 14.47
CA PRO A 27 -2.12 16.71 14.38
C PRO A 27 -2.28 17.36 15.76
N ALA A 28 -1.95 18.65 15.87
CA ALA A 28 -1.94 19.40 17.13
C ALA A 28 -3.21 19.21 17.98
N ALA A 29 -4.40 19.24 17.34
CA ALA A 29 -5.69 19.06 17.99
C ALA A 29 -5.87 17.70 18.72
N TYR A 30 -5.02 16.71 18.43
CA TYR A 30 -5.11 15.37 19.01
C TYR A 30 -3.85 14.97 19.80
N GLN A 31 -2.82 15.83 19.90
CA GLN A 31 -1.55 15.48 20.53
C GLN A 31 -1.70 15.06 21.99
N ASP A 32 -2.60 15.69 22.74
CA ASP A 32 -2.87 15.35 24.14
C ASP A 32 -3.32 13.91 24.33
N LEU A 33 -4.05 13.34 23.36
CA LEU A 33 -4.46 11.93 23.39
C LEU A 33 -3.27 10.98 23.36
N PHE A 34 -2.13 11.44 22.82
CA PHE A 34 -0.92 10.67 22.61
C PHE A 34 0.23 11.06 23.55
N ALA A 35 0.01 11.98 24.50
CA ALA A 35 1.06 12.44 25.41
C ALA A 35 1.73 11.29 26.20
N LYS A 36 0.96 10.26 26.56
CA LYS A 36 1.45 9.04 27.23
C LYS A 36 1.71 7.85 26.28
N GLN A 37 1.60 8.07 24.97
CA GLN A 37 1.66 7.04 23.92
C GLN A 37 2.87 7.20 23.00
N HIS A 38 3.90 7.95 23.43
CA HIS A 38 5.08 8.20 22.61
C HIS A 38 5.76 6.91 22.13
N ALA A 39 5.99 5.96 23.05
CA ALA A 39 6.58 4.66 22.71
C ALA A 39 5.76 3.88 21.67
N LEU A 40 4.43 4.05 21.70
CA LEU A 40 3.53 3.42 20.74
C LEU A 40 3.64 4.09 19.36
N LEU A 41 3.63 5.42 19.32
CA LEU A 41 3.78 6.24 18.10
C LEU A 41 5.12 6.01 17.40
N THR A 42 6.20 5.83 18.16
CA THR A 42 7.54 5.58 17.62
C THR A 42 7.84 4.10 17.44
N SER A 43 6.83 3.24 17.46
CA SER A 43 6.96 1.80 17.16
C SER A 43 6.34 1.46 15.80
N HIS A 44 6.52 0.21 15.37
CA HIS A 44 5.87 -0.33 14.16
C HIS A 44 4.33 -0.27 14.20
N ARG A 45 3.73 0.03 15.37
CA ARG A 45 2.29 0.24 15.51
C ARG A 45 1.86 1.63 15.03
N GLY A 46 2.76 2.62 15.09
CA GLY A 46 2.50 4.00 14.70
C GLY A 46 2.86 4.35 13.25
N ILE A 47 3.79 3.60 12.65
CA ILE A 47 4.35 3.85 11.32
C ILE A 47 4.96 2.56 10.75
N ASP A 48 4.94 2.44 9.42
CA ASP A 48 5.71 1.42 8.71
C ASP A 48 7.12 1.97 8.40
N PHE A 49 8.12 1.62 9.22
CA PHE A 49 9.47 2.16 9.08
C PHE A 49 10.03 1.92 7.68
N GLY A 50 10.58 2.97 7.06
CA GLY A 50 11.19 2.94 5.73
C GLY A 50 10.22 2.84 4.55
N ALA A 51 8.92 2.58 4.77
CA ALA A 51 7.95 2.46 3.69
C ALA A 51 7.83 3.77 2.87
N LEU A 52 7.74 4.92 3.55
CA LEU A 52 7.70 6.22 2.88
C LEU A 52 8.95 6.48 2.03
N ALA A 53 10.14 6.19 2.54
CA ALA A 53 11.39 6.42 1.81
C ALA A 53 11.52 5.50 0.58
N ILE A 54 11.09 4.24 0.67
CA ILE A 54 10.97 3.35 -0.50
C ILE A 54 10.00 3.94 -1.51
N ALA A 55 8.80 4.34 -1.06
CA ALA A 55 7.77 4.88 -1.94
C ALA A 55 8.22 6.17 -2.65
N GLN A 56 8.93 7.07 -1.95
CA GLN A 56 9.52 8.29 -2.50
C GLN A 56 10.59 7.98 -3.55
N SER A 57 11.48 7.02 -3.27
CA SER A 57 12.51 6.60 -4.21
C SER A 57 11.91 6.01 -5.50
N LEU A 58 10.89 5.16 -5.37
CA LEU A 58 10.15 4.61 -6.51
C LEU A 58 9.44 5.71 -7.30
N ALA A 59 8.77 6.64 -6.62
CA ALA A 59 8.04 7.74 -7.25
C ALA A 59 8.97 8.67 -8.05
N GLN A 60 10.12 9.02 -7.47
CA GLN A 60 11.14 9.82 -8.12
C GLN A 60 11.70 9.12 -9.36
N ALA A 61 12.05 7.83 -9.25
CA ALA A 61 12.66 7.10 -10.34
C ALA A 61 11.68 6.81 -11.49
N LEU A 62 10.40 6.63 -11.19
CA LEU A 62 9.34 6.44 -12.18
C LEU A 62 8.76 7.76 -12.70
N ASN A 63 9.13 8.90 -12.11
CA ASN A 63 8.56 10.22 -12.37
C ASN A 63 7.02 10.23 -12.26
N ILE A 64 6.49 9.68 -11.16
CA ILE A 64 5.04 9.60 -10.89
C ILE A 64 4.69 10.20 -9.53
N LYS A 65 3.41 10.52 -9.35
CA LYS A 65 2.88 11.03 -8.08
C LYS A 65 2.81 9.90 -7.04
N LEU A 66 3.25 10.21 -5.82
CA LEU A 66 3.04 9.41 -4.62
C LEU A 66 1.91 10.02 -3.77
N ILE A 67 1.01 9.17 -3.26
CA ILE A 67 -0.05 9.59 -2.33
C ILE A 67 0.19 8.98 -0.94
N CYS A 68 0.42 9.82 0.06
CA CYS A 68 0.71 9.39 1.43
C CYS A 68 -0.37 9.83 2.41
N ALA A 69 -0.64 9.00 3.41
CA ALA A 69 -1.37 9.45 4.59
C ALA A 69 -0.49 10.44 5.36
N THR A 70 -1.11 11.48 5.94
CA THR A 70 -0.41 12.57 6.64
C THR A 70 -0.44 12.40 8.16
N THR A 71 -1.09 11.36 8.66
CA THR A 71 -1.23 11.09 10.09
C THR A 71 -0.90 9.64 10.40
N SER A 72 -0.48 9.38 11.64
CA SER A 72 -0.32 8.02 12.14
C SER A 72 -1.59 7.22 11.97
N ARG A 73 -1.44 5.94 11.59
CA ARG A 73 -2.51 4.95 11.63
C ARG A 73 -3.15 4.80 13.02
N LEU A 74 -2.46 5.24 14.08
CA LEU A 74 -3.01 5.24 15.43
C LEU A 74 -4.06 6.34 15.63
N LEU A 75 -4.07 7.41 14.84
CA LEU A 75 -5.18 8.37 14.82
C LEU A 75 -6.39 7.71 14.13
N ILE A 76 -6.18 7.32 12.87
CA ILE A 76 -7.11 6.57 12.04
C ILE A 76 -6.33 5.80 10.96
N ASP A 77 -6.62 4.52 10.79
CA ASP A 77 -5.93 3.65 9.83
C ASP A 77 -6.59 3.77 8.45
N CYS A 78 -5.90 4.46 7.53
CA CYS A 78 -6.34 4.64 6.15
C CYS A 78 -6.37 3.34 5.33
N ASN A 79 -5.68 2.28 5.78
CA ASN A 79 -5.71 0.96 5.16
C ASN A 79 -6.92 0.12 5.64
N ARG A 80 -7.75 0.58 6.60
CA ARG A 80 -8.93 -0.16 7.08
C ARG A 80 -10.26 0.45 6.62
N SER A 81 -11.31 -0.38 6.47
CA SER A 81 -12.67 0.15 6.31
C SER A 81 -13.12 0.84 7.61
N LEU A 82 -14.01 1.84 7.51
CA LEU A 82 -14.55 2.54 8.69
C LEU A 82 -15.29 1.62 9.68
N THR A 83 -15.81 0.50 9.18
CA THR A 83 -16.48 -0.53 9.99
C THR A 83 -15.51 -1.49 10.68
N HIS A 84 -14.21 -1.45 10.34
CA HIS A 84 -13.22 -2.32 10.94
C HIS A 84 -12.98 -1.94 12.41
N PRO A 85 -12.92 -2.91 13.35
CA PRO A 85 -12.75 -2.62 14.78
C PRO A 85 -11.42 -1.93 15.12
N HIS A 86 -10.43 -2.03 14.23
CA HIS A 86 -9.12 -1.38 14.35
C HIS A 86 -8.92 -0.19 13.38
N CYS A 87 -9.98 0.34 12.75
CA CYS A 87 -9.84 1.57 11.97
C CYS A 87 -9.49 2.77 12.86
N PHE A 88 -10.11 2.86 14.02
CA PHE A 88 -9.64 3.69 15.13
C PHE A 88 -8.82 2.82 16.08
N SER A 89 -7.65 3.30 16.52
CA SER A 89 -6.77 2.54 17.43
C SER A 89 -7.33 2.48 18.85
N GLU A 90 -6.65 1.78 19.75
CA GLU A 90 -6.98 1.83 21.18
C GLU A 90 -6.95 3.25 21.77
N VAL A 91 -6.23 4.19 21.16
CA VAL A 91 -6.14 5.58 21.61
C VAL A 91 -7.38 6.37 21.20
N THR A 92 -7.93 6.10 20.01
CA THR A 92 -8.98 6.94 19.40
C THR A 92 -10.34 6.25 19.29
N LYS A 93 -10.43 4.93 19.55
CA LYS A 93 -11.68 4.17 19.43
C LYS A 93 -12.78 4.59 20.41
N HIS A 94 -12.44 5.24 21.52
CA HIS A 94 -13.41 5.70 22.52
C HIS A 94 -13.79 7.17 22.40
N LEU A 95 -13.28 7.88 21.38
CA LEU A 95 -13.65 9.27 21.14
C LEU A 95 -15.14 9.40 20.81
N PRO A 96 -15.78 10.53 21.19
CA PRO A 96 -17.14 10.82 20.79
C PRO A 96 -17.32 10.78 19.26
N THR A 97 -18.50 10.35 18.81
CA THR A 97 -18.82 10.21 17.38
C THR A 97 -18.53 11.48 16.58
N MET A 98 -18.85 12.66 17.14
CA MET A 98 -18.58 13.95 16.49
C MET A 98 -17.09 14.16 16.20
N ILE A 99 -16.20 13.82 17.14
CA ILE A 99 -14.75 13.93 16.97
C ILE A 99 -14.25 12.91 15.94
N LYS A 100 -14.77 11.69 15.96
CA LYS A 100 -14.44 10.68 14.93
C LYS A 100 -14.83 11.13 13.53
N GLN A 101 -15.99 11.77 13.38
CA GLN A 101 -16.43 12.32 12.09
C GLN A 101 -15.49 13.41 11.58
N GLN A 102 -14.97 14.27 12.47
CA GLN A 102 -13.95 15.26 12.11
C GLN A 102 -12.65 14.59 11.63
N ILE A 103 -12.16 13.58 12.37
CA ILE A 103 -10.96 12.81 11.98
C ILE A 103 -11.17 12.15 10.61
N ILE A 104 -12.34 11.55 10.38
CA ILE A 104 -12.69 10.92 9.11
C ILE A 104 -12.66 11.94 7.97
N ALA A 105 -13.32 13.08 8.15
CA ALA A 105 -13.42 14.12 7.13
C ALA A 105 -12.08 14.78 6.81
N GLN A 106 -11.19 14.92 7.79
CA GLN A 106 -9.92 15.63 7.62
C GLN A 106 -8.77 14.75 7.14
N TYR A 107 -8.72 13.46 7.53
CA TYR A 107 -7.53 12.63 7.30
C TYR A 107 -7.82 11.35 6.52
N TYR A 108 -8.98 10.72 6.75
CA TYR A 108 -9.30 9.44 6.11
C TYR A 108 -9.88 9.61 4.71
N LEU A 109 -10.95 10.39 4.58
CA LEU A 109 -11.63 10.60 3.31
C LEU A 109 -10.73 11.29 2.28
N PRO A 110 -10.00 12.38 2.61
CA PRO A 110 -9.15 13.05 1.62
C PRO A 110 -8.07 12.13 1.06
N TYR A 111 -7.44 11.30 1.90
CA TYR A 111 -6.45 10.31 1.45
C TYR A 111 -7.07 9.29 0.49
N ARG A 112 -8.17 8.63 0.89
CA ARG A 112 -8.79 7.58 0.07
C ARG A 112 -9.36 8.16 -1.23
N GLN A 113 -10.00 9.31 -1.17
CA GLN A 113 -10.55 10.00 -2.34
C GLN A 113 -9.45 10.41 -3.31
N ALA A 114 -8.29 10.87 -2.84
CA ALA A 114 -7.17 11.21 -3.72
C ALA A 114 -6.67 10.00 -4.52
N VAL A 115 -6.53 8.83 -3.87
CA VAL A 115 -6.14 7.58 -4.56
C VAL A 115 -7.23 7.14 -5.55
N GLU A 116 -8.50 7.12 -5.10
CA GLU A 116 -9.64 6.76 -5.94
C GLU A 116 -9.77 7.67 -7.18
N GLN A 117 -9.57 8.98 -7.02
CA GLN A 117 -9.66 9.94 -8.12
C GLN A 117 -8.55 9.71 -9.16
N VAL A 118 -7.32 9.39 -8.73
CA VAL A 118 -6.26 9.06 -9.68
C VAL A 118 -6.58 7.78 -10.43
N ILE A 119 -7.13 6.75 -9.76
CA ILE A 119 -7.55 5.52 -10.42
C ILE A 119 -8.65 5.81 -11.44
N GLN A 120 -9.73 6.48 -11.03
CA GLN A 120 -10.87 6.81 -11.87
C GLN A 120 -10.43 7.62 -13.11
N THR A 121 -9.63 8.67 -12.92
CA THR A 121 -9.14 9.52 -14.01
C THR A 121 -8.36 8.71 -15.05
N ASN A 122 -7.51 7.76 -14.62
CA ASN A 122 -6.76 6.92 -15.56
C ASN A 122 -7.65 5.89 -16.26
N VAL A 123 -8.61 5.31 -15.53
CA VAL A 123 -9.60 4.38 -16.09
C VAL A 123 -10.44 5.05 -17.18
N ASP A 124 -10.88 6.29 -16.94
CA ASP A 124 -11.64 7.11 -17.89
C ASP A 124 -10.82 7.46 -19.13
N ASN A 125 -9.50 7.63 -18.96
CA ASN A 125 -8.53 7.81 -20.04
C ASN A 125 -8.06 6.50 -20.70
N HIS A 126 -8.85 5.42 -20.61
CA HIS A 126 -8.56 4.12 -21.23
C HIS A 126 -7.26 3.43 -20.75
N HIS A 127 -6.76 3.77 -19.56
CA HIS A 127 -5.64 3.06 -18.93
C HIS A 127 -6.12 1.93 -18.01
N GLN A 128 -5.21 0.99 -17.75
CA GLN A 128 -5.31 0.03 -16.64
C GLN A 128 -4.40 0.53 -15.51
N VAL A 129 -4.87 0.52 -14.27
CA VAL A 129 -4.11 1.03 -13.13
C VAL A 129 -3.50 -0.12 -12.33
N ILE A 130 -2.17 -0.11 -12.20
CA ILE A 130 -1.42 -0.98 -11.32
C ILE A 130 -1.05 -0.16 -10.09
N HIS A 131 -1.79 -0.38 -9.01
CA HIS A 131 -1.61 0.31 -7.75
C HIS A 131 -0.67 -0.49 -6.85
N LEU A 132 0.46 0.11 -6.51
CA LEU A 132 1.43 -0.41 -5.56
C LEU A 132 1.27 0.34 -4.24
N SER A 133 0.67 -0.31 -3.26
CA SER A 133 0.54 0.18 -1.89
C SER A 133 1.79 -0.24 -1.10
N ILE A 134 2.62 0.73 -0.73
CA ILE A 134 3.96 0.47 -0.17
C ILE A 134 3.91 0.41 1.35
N HIS A 135 4.32 -0.73 1.88
CA HIS A 135 4.27 -1.08 3.29
C HIS A 135 5.57 -1.70 3.80
N SER A 136 5.69 -1.76 5.12
CA SER A 136 6.76 -2.51 5.76
C SER A 136 6.27 -3.16 7.05
N PHE A 137 6.93 -4.24 7.44
CA PHE A 137 6.52 -5.01 8.61
C PHE A 137 7.68 -5.30 9.57
N THR A 138 7.35 -5.40 10.85
CA THR A 138 8.32 -5.75 11.90
C THR A 138 8.89 -7.17 11.66
N PRO A 139 10.22 -7.37 11.79
CA PRO A 139 10.85 -8.68 11.57
C PRO A 139 10.37 -9.77 12.54
N GLN A 140 9.93 -9.37 13.73
CA GLN A 140 9.44 -10.27 14.76
C GLN A 140 8.06 -9.79 15.23
N LEU A 141 7.11 -10.72 15.31
CA LEU A 141 5.78 -10.46 15.86
C LEU A 141 5.49 -11.51 16.95
N HIS A 142 5.14 -11.05 18.15
CA HIS A 142 4.80 -11.92 19.30
C HIS A 142 5.85 -13.01 19.58
N GLY A 143 7.13 -12.67 19.47
CA GLY A 143 8.22 -13.62 19.68
C GLY A 143 8.63 -14.42 18.44
N THR A 144 7.79 -14.51 17.40
CA THR A 144 8.07 -15.28 16.19
C THR A 144 8.78 -14.45 15.13
N ILE A 145 9.93 -14.93 14.65
CA ILE A 145 10.67 -14.35 13.53
C ILE A 145 9.93 -14.62 12.22
N ARG A 146 9.81 -13.59 11.37
CA ARG A 146 9.20 -13.70 10.05
C ARG A 146 10.26 -14.02 9.00
N GLU A 147 10.14 -15.22 8.42
CA GLU A 147 11.07 -15.74 7.41
C GLU A 147 10.82 -15.19 5.99
N VAL A 148 10.38 -13.94 5.90
CA VAL A 148 10.04 -13.23 4.66
C VAL A 148 10.80 -11.93 4.63
N ASP A 149 11.39 -11.62 3.48
CA ASP A 149 12.12 -10.37 3.26
C ASP A 149 11.28 -9.38 2.46
N ILE A 150 10.59 -9.87 1.42
CA ILE A 150 9.64 -9.10 0.61
C ILE A 150 8.36 -9.93 0.41
N GLY A 151 7.22 -9.33 0.73
CA GLY A 151 5.89 -9.84 0.43
C GLY A 151 5.25 -9.08 -0.73
N LEU A 152 4.71 -9.81 -1.70
CA LEU A 152 3.81 -9.24 -2.71
C LEU A 152 2.40 -9.76 -2.43
N LEU A 153 1.53 -8.91 -1.89
CA LEU A 153 0.19 -9.32 -1.48
C LEU A 153 -0.85 -8.87 -2.49
N TYR A 154 -1.72 -9.79 -2.88
CA TYR A 154 -2.76 -9.56 -3.87
C TYR A 154 -3.97 -10.47 -3.62
N ASP A 155 -5.08 -10.27 -4.35
CA ASP A 155 -6.20 -11.20 -4.32
C ASP A 155 -5.96 -12.38 -5.28
N PRO A 156 -5.78 -13.62 -4.79
CA PRO A 156 -5.50 -14.79 -5.63
C PRO A 156 -6.65 -15.15 -6.58
N LYS A 157 -7.86 -14.62 -6.36
CA LYS A 157 -9.00 -14.79 -7.27
C LYS A 157 -8.92 -13.85 -8.49
N ARG A 158 -8.06 -12.83 -8.48
CA ARG A 158 -7.85 -11.90 -9.60
C ARG A 158 -6.64 -12.34 -10.42
N ALA A 159 -6.89 -13.03 -11.53
CA ALA A 159 -5.84 -13.58 -12.40
C ALA A 159 -4.80 -12.53 -12.85
N PRO A 160 -5.16 -11.28 -13.22
CA PRO A 160 -4.17 -10.25 -13.56
C PRO A 160 -3.21 -9.91 -12.41
N GLU A 161 -3.71 -9.77 -11.18
CA GLU A 161 -2.85 -9.51 -10.01
C GLU A 161 -1.91 -10.68 -9.71
N LYS A 162 -2.42 -11.92 -9.79
CA LYS A 162 -1.63 -13.14 -9.64
C LYS A 162 -0.49 -13.21 -10.65
N ASN A 163 -0.80 -12.94 -11.92
CA ASN A 163 0.19 -12.96 -13.00
C ASN A 163 1.25 -11.88 -12.82
N PHE A 164 0.84 -10.67 -12.42
CA PHE A 164 1.76 -9.56 -12.16
C PHE A 164 2.69 -9.89 -10.98
N ALA A 165 2.15 -10.32 -9.84
CA ALA A 165 2.91 -10.66 -8.65
C ALA A 165 3.89 -11.82 -8.89
N GLN A 166 3.48 -12.83 -9.67
CA GLN A 166 4.35 -13.95 -10.02
C GLN A 166 5.50 -13.53 -10.95
N GLN A 167 5.25 -12.65 -11.92
CA GLN A 167 6.29 -12.08 -12.77
C GLN A 167 7.28 -11.25 -11.95
N TRP A 168 6.76 -10.37 -11.09
CA TRP A 168 7.62 -9.52 -10.26
C TRP A 168 8.46 -10.35 -9.29
N LYS A 169 7.87 -11.36 -8.63
CA LYS A 169 8.62 -12.30 -7.80
C LYS A 169 9.76 -12.99 -8.56
N ASN A 170 9.53 -13.40 -9.80
CA ASN A 170 10.56 -14.04 -10.62
C ASN A 170 11.69 -13.06 -10.97
N SER A 171 11.35 -11.81 -11.31
CA SER A 171 12.34 -10.75 -11.55
C SER A 171 13.13 -10.42 -10.27
N LEU A 172 12.46 -10.28 -9.13
CA LEU A 172 13.10 -10.05 -7.82
C LEU A 172 14.10 -11.16 -7.49
N LYS A 173 13.71 -12.43 -7.68
CA LYS A 173 14.61 -13.57 -7.45
C LYS A 173 15.85 -13.55 -8.36
N LYS A 174 15.75 -13.02 -9.57
CA LYS A 174 16.90 -12.86 -10.47
C LYS A 174 17.83 -11.73 -10.02
N GLN A 175 17.27 -10.63 -9.53
CA GLN A 175 18.04 -9.46 -9.10
C GLN A 175 18.65 -9.62 -7.70
N ALA A 176 17.94 -10.29 -6.79
CA ALA A 176 18.32 -10.44 -5.39
C ALA A 176 17.97 -11.85 -4.90
N ASN A 177 18.72 -12.85 -5.38
CA ASN A 177 18.50 -14.27 -5.03
C ASN A 177 18.67 -14.59 -3.54
N HIS A 178 19.34 -13.72 -2.78
CA HIS A 178 19.52 -13.84 -1.34
C HIS A 178 18.27 -13.43 -0.54
N LEU A 179 17.31 -12.75 -1.14
CA LEU A 179 16.07 -12.32 -0.48
C LEU A 179 14.98 -13.40 -0.57
N ARG A 180 14.31 -13.64 0.56
CA ARG A 180 13.16 -14.53 0.68
C ARG A 180 11.88 -13.82 0.21
N ILE A 181 11.64 -13.87 -1.09
CA ILE A 181 10.45 -13.28 -1.73
C ILE A 181 9.25 -14.24 -1.62
N ARG A 182 8.15 -13.79 -1.02
CA ARG A 182 6.91 -14.55 -0.88
C ARG A 182 5.71 -13.82 -1.49
N LEU A 183 4.76 -14.61 -1.97
CA LEU A 183 3.44 -14.12 -2.38
C LEU A 183 2.49 -14.30 -1.20
N ASN A 184 1.67 -13.30 -0.90
CA ASN A 184 0.66 -13.35 0.16
C ASN A 184 1.23 -13.83 1.50
N SER A 185 2.39 -13.28 1.87
CA SER A 185 3.05 -13.47 3.16
C SER A 185 3.86 -12.20 3.46
N PRO A 186 3.85 -11.67 4.71
CA PRO A 186 3.31 -12.28 5.93
C PRO A 186 1.78 -12.21 6.08
N TYR A 187 1.08 -11.51 5.17
CA TYR A 187 -0.37 -11.37 5.20
C TYR A 187 -1.02 -11.89 3.91
N GLN A 188 -2.32 -12.18 3.95
CA GLN A 188 -3.00 -12.87 2.84
C GLN A 188 -3.28 -12.00 1.59
N GLY A 189 -3.13 -10.67 1.64
CA GLY A 189 -3.47 -9.76 0.54
C GLY A 189 -4.97 -9.59 0.26
N THR A 190 -5.82 -10.31 1.00
CA THR A 190 -7.29 -10.30 0.94
C THR A 190 -7.94 -9.77 2.21
N SER A 191 -7.13 -9.34 3.18
CA SER A 191 -7.60 -8.69 4.41
C SER A 191 -8.41 -7.43 4.09
N ASP A 192 -9.08 -6.86 5.10
CA ASP A 192 -9.72 -5.55 5.00
C ASP A 192 -8.67 -4.43 4.85
N GLY A 193 -8.09 -4.36 3.65
CA GLY A 193 -7.12 -3.39 3.16
C GLY A 193 -7.79 -2.40 2.21
N PHE A 194 -7.12 -1.28 1.93
CA PHE A 194 -7.58 -0.31 0.95
C PHE A 194 -7.57 -0.89 -0.47
N THR A 195 -6.57 -1.71 -0.81
CA THR A 195 -6.55 -2.47 -2.07
C THR A 195 -7.79 -3.36 -2.22
N THR A 196 -8.20 -4.07 -1.16
CA THR A 196 -9.44 -4.86 -1.12
C THR A 196 -10.69 -4.00 -1.31
N ALA A 197 -10.75 -2.81 -0.71
CA ALA A 197 -11.86 -1.88 -0.92
C ALA A 197 -11.93 -1.38 -2.38
N LEU A 198 -10.78 -1.07 -2.98
CA LEU A 198 -10.68 -0.63 -4.38
C LEU A 198 -11.08 -1.73 -5.38
N ARG A 199 -10.74 -3.00 -5.09
CA ARG A 199 -11.17 -4.16 -5.90
C ARG A 199 -12.69 -4.32 -6.01
N LYS A 200 -13.45 -3.82 -5.03
CA LYS A 200 -14.93 -3.79 -5.06
C LYS A 200 -15.48 -2.69 -5.96
N LYS A 201 -14.70 -1.65 -6.22
CA LYS A 201 -15.06 -0.51 -7.08
C LYS A 201 -14.60 -0.72 -8.52
N PHE A 202 -13.42 -1.33 -8.71
CA PHE A 202 -12.78 -1.47 -10.00
C PHE A 202 -12.57 -2.95 -10.38
N PRO A 203 -13.09 -3.41 -11.53
CA PRO A 203 -12.93 -4.78 -12.00
C PRO A 203 -11.48 -5.08 -12.44
N PRO A 204 -11.08 -6.36 -12.54
CA PRO A 204 -9.69 -6.77 -12.76
C PRO A 204 -9.08 -6.31 -14.09
N GLU A 205 -9.91 -5.94 -15.07
CA GLU A 205 -9.48 -5.37 -16.35
C GLU A 205 -9.00 -3.92 -16.18
N LEU A 206 -9.48 -3.21 -15.16
CA LEU A 206 -9.23 -1.79 -14.93
C LEU A 206 -8.22 -1.52 -13.81
N TYR A 207 -8.16 -2.38 -12.80
CA TYR A 207 -7.38 -2.15 -11.59
C TYR A 207 -6.74 -3.42 -11.03
N LEU A 208 -5.43 -3.34 -10.77
CA LEU A 208 -4.65 -4.32 -10.02
C LEU A 208 -4.13 -3.66 -8.75
N GLY A 209 -4.46 -4.20 -7.58
CA GLY A 209 -3.91 -3.75 -6.31
C GLY A 209 -2.86 -4.73 -5.78
N ILE A 210 -1.63 -4.26 -5.56
CA ILE A 210 -0.53 -5.02 -4.97
C ILE A 210 -0.04 -4.28 -3.71
N GLU A 211 -0.13 -4.91 -2.55
CA GLU A 211 0.58 -4.42 -1.36
C GLU A 211 2.02 -4.96 -1.41
N VAL A 212 2.99 -4.05 -1.34
CA VAL A 212 4.43 -4.36 -1.38
C VAL A 212 4.96 -4.23 0.04
N GLU A 213 5.24 -5.37 0.66
CA GLU A 213 5.62 -5.48 2.07
C GLU A 213 7.11 -5.72 2.21
N SER A 214 7.84 -4.78 2.83
CA SER A 214 9.28 -4.94 3.08
C SER A 214 9.57 -5.26 4.55
N ASN A 215 10.41 -6.25 4.82
CA ASN A 215 10.83 -6.54 6.20
C ASN A 215 11.72 -5.40 6.73
N GLN A 216 11.33 -4.80 7.86
CA GLN A 216 12.04 -3.67 8.46
C GLN A 216 13.49 -4.00 8.88
N ALA A 217 13.85 -5.27 9.03
CA ALA A 217 15.25 -5.67 9.23
C ALA A 217 16.18 -5.23 8.08
N LEU A 218 15.65 -5.14 6.85
CA LEU A 218 16.39 -4.71 5.65
C LEU A 218 16.60 -3.18 5.61
N LEU A 219 15.85 -2.43 6.42
CA LEU A 219 15.71 -0.97 6.29
C LEU A 219 16.52 -0.20 7.34
N ARG A 220 17.34 -0.91 8.14
CA ARG A 220 18.06 -0.32 9.27
C ARG A 220 19.16 0.66 8.88
N ARG A 221 19.69 0.56 7.65
CA ARG A 221 20.75 1.44 7.12
C ARG A 221 20.26 2.15 5.87
N PRO A 222 20.55 3.46 5.68
CA PRO A 222 20.16 4.20 4.48
C PRO A 222 20.57 3.53 3.17
N SER A 223 21.82 3.05 3.08
CA SER A 223 22.32 2.34 1.88
C SER A 223 21.57 1.04 1.59
N SER A 224 21.08 0.34 2.63
CA SER A 224 20.26 -0.87 2.46
C SER A 224 18.86 -0.54 1.96
N LEU A 225 18.29 0.60 2.39
CA LEU A 225 17.01 1.09 1.90
C LEU A 225 17.09 1.48 0.43
N GLU A 226 18.09 2.27 0.04
CA GLU A 226 18.30 2.67 -1.36
C GLU A 226 18.51 1.44 -2.26
N HIS A 227 19.31 0.47 -1.80
CA HIS A 227 19.51 -0.77 -2.53
C HIS A 227 18.21 -1.57 -2.70
N LEU A 228 17.38 -1.64 -1.65
CA LEU A 228 16.08 -2.30 -1.73
C LEU A 228 15.12 -1.58 -2.67
N ALA A 229 15.02 -0.25 -2.59
CA ALA A 229 14.18 0.55 -3.47
C ALA A 229 14.60 0.37 -4.94
N ASN A 230 15.91 0.40 -5.22
CA ASN A 230 16.43 0.12 -6.54
C ASN A 230 16.11 -1.32 -6.98
N THR A 231 16.26 -2.31 -6.09
CA THR A 231 15.92 -3.72 -6.37
C THR A 231 14.45 -3.87 -6.75
N LEU A 232 13.54 -3.23 -6.02
CA LEU A 232 12.11 -3.21 -6.33
C LEU A 232 11.84 -2.56 -7.69
N LEU A 233 12.51 -1.44 -7.99
CA LEU A 233 12.38 -0.71 -9.25
C LEU A 233 12.86 -1.54 -10.45
N VAL A 234 14.10 -2.04 -10.44
CA VAL A 234 14.69 -2.73 -11.60
C VAL A 234 14.04 -4.10 -11.87
N SER A 235 13.41 -4.68 -10.84
CA SER A 235 12.68 -5.95 -10.95
C SER A 235 11.21 -5.76 -11.34
N LEU A 236 10.69 -4.54 -11.29
CA LEU A 236 9.30 -4.24 -11.60
C LEU A 236 8.99 -4.74 -13.03
N PRO A 237 7.94 -5.55 -13.24
CA PRO A 237 7.64 -6.11 -14.55
C PRO A 237 7.53 -5.00 -15.60
N THR A 238 8.27 -5.16 -16.69
CA THR A 238 8.16 -4.22 -17.81
C THR A 238 6.74 -4.30 -18.36
N LEU A 239 6.07 -3.15 -18.35
CA LEU A 239 4.72 -2.98 -18.85
C LEU A 239 4.74 -2.93 -20.39
N ARG A 240 5.17 -4.02 -21.03
CA ARG A 240 5.06 -4.14 -22.48
C ARG A 240 3.66 -4.62 -22.82
N VAL A 241 2.89 -3.77 -23.50
CA VAL A 241 1.74 -4.21 -24.27
C VAL A 241 2.28 -5.22 -25.29
N LYS A 242 1.89 -6.49 -25.17
CA LYS A 242 2.14 -7.45 -26.24
C LYS A 242 1.22 -7.06 -27.39
N ASN A 243 1.73 -6.28 -28.33
CA ASN A 243 1.15 -6.23 -29.66
C ASN A 243 1.33 -7.64 -30.25
N LEU A 244 0.26 -8.43 -30.24
CA LEU A 244 0.10 -9.57 -31.14
C LEU A 244 -0.62 -9.07 -32.39
#